data_AF-A0A3N5TIG0-F1
#
_entry.id   AF-A0A3N5TIG0-F1
#
_cell.length_a   1.000
_cell.length_b   1.000
_cell.length_c   1.000
_cell.angle_alpha   90.00
_cell.angle_beta   90.00
_cell.angle_gamma   90.00
#
_symmetry.space_group_name_H-M   'P 1'
#
loop_
_entity.id
_entity.type
_entity.pdbx_description
1 polymer ?
#
loop_
_entity_poly.entity_id
_entity_poly.type
_entity_poly.pdbx_seq_one_letter_code
_entity_poly.pdbx_strand_id
1 'polypeptide(L)'
;MRWFLKAIDAISAWVGTKIAWIVVPNVLALVYEFFARYVLGSPTIWSYEVTYFLYGSHFLLGAAYTLHLKSHIRIDLFHQSLSPRGRAIVDTLGYVVFFFPVMLLLIYAGAEFTIQSFQMNEKSGLSPWRPYLFPYKGVVSLSIFLLFLHGIAEFFRNTYHAVKGKEI
;
A
#
# COMPACT_ATOMS: atom_id res chain seq x y z
N MET A 1 -4.51 3.19 24.55
CA MET A 1 -3.62 3.92 23.61
C MET A 1 -2.40 3.09 23.20
N ARG A 2 -1.46 2.75 24.08
CA ARG A 2 -0.23 2.01 23.70
C ARG A 2 -0.49 0.64 23.06
N TRP A 3 -1.48 -0.11 23.56
CA TRP A 3 -1.85 -1.41 22.98
C TRP A 3 -2.38 -1.29 21.54
N PHE A 4 -3.15 -0.22 21.27
CA PHE A 4 -3.74 0.03 19.95
C PHE A 4 -2.66 0.36 18.91
N LEU A 5 -1.70 1.22 19.26
CA LEU A 5 -0.56 1.53 18.40
C LEU A 5 0.28 0.27 18.10
N LYS A 6 0.57 -0.54 19.14
CA LYS A 6 1.28 -1.81 18.97
C LYS A 6 0.53 -2.81 18.09
N ALA A 7 -0.79 -2.85 18.18
CA ALA A 7 -1.61 -3.73 17.34
C ALA A 7 -1.52 -3.30 15.86
N ILE A 8 -1.61 -2.01 15.57
CA ILE A 8 -1.46 -1.48 14.21
C ILE A 8 -0.05 -1.75 13.67
N ASP A 9 0.98 -1.51 14.48
CA ASP A 9 2.37 -1.82 14.10
C ASP A 9 2.55 -3.30 13.78
N ALA A 10 2.01 -4.19 14.62
CA ALA A 10 2.08 -5.62 14.40
C ALA A 10 1.35 -6.05 13.11
N ILE A 11 0.18 -5.46 12.82
CA ILE A 11 -0.55 -5.72 11.57
C ILE A 11 0.29 -5.26 10.37
N SER A 12 0.80 -4.03 10.39
CA SER A 12 1.60 -3.49 9.28
C SER A 12 2.89 -4.29 9.06
N ALA A 13 3.58 -4.68 10.14
CA ALA A 13 4.78 -5.51 10.09
C ALA A 13 4.48 -6.93 9.59
N TRP A 14 3.40 -7.54 10.07
CA TRP A 14 3.00 -8.88 9.64
C TRP A 14 2.60 -8.88 8.17
N VAL A 15 1.73 -7.98 7.74
CA VAL A 15 1.33 -7.87 6.33
C VAL A 15 2.54 -7.62 5.44
N GLY A 16 3.37 -6.63 5.77
CA GLY A 16 4.56 -6.29 4.96
C GLY A 16 5.54 -7.46 4.81
N THR A 17 5.85 -8.15 5.91
CA THR A 17 6.79 -9.29 5.88
C THR A 17 6.23 -10.50 5.15
N LYS A 18 4.91 -10.75 5.19
CA LYS A 18 4.27 -11.83 4.42
C LYS A 18 4.16 -11.49 2.94
N ILE A 19 3.78 -10.26 2.61
CA ILE A 19 3.64 -9.81 1.22
C ILE A 19 4.99 -9.72 0.51
N ALA A 20 6.08 -9.44 1.22
CA ALA A 20 7.43 -9.45 0.62
C ALA A 20 7.73 -10.75 -0.14
N TRP A 21 7.19 -11.90 0.31
CA TRP A 21 7.39 -13.18 -0.36
C TRP A 21 6.70 -13.31 -1.72
N ILE A 22 5.75 -12.43 -2.07
CA ILE A 22 5.10 -12.39 -3.40
C ILE A 22 6.11 -12.09 -4.51
N VAL A 23 7.24 -11.46 -4.19
CA VAL A 23 8.31 -11.24 -5.17
C VAL A 23 8.83 -12.56 -5.76
N VAL A 24 8.82 -13.65 -4.99
CA VAL A 24 9.32 -14.96 -5.44
C VAL A 24 8.48 -15.53 -6.60
N PRO A 25 7.16 -15.77 -6.45
CA PRO A 25 6.34 -16.23 -7.57
C PRO A 25 6.30 -15.23 -8.73
N ASN A 26 6.43 -13.93 -8.47
CA ASN A 26 6.50 -12.91 -9.52
C ASN A 26 7.75 -13.08 -10.40
N VAL A 27 8.93 -13.22 -9.78
CA VAL A 27 10.19 -13.46 -10.48
C VAL A 27 10.14 -14.78 -11.24
N LEU A 28 9.60 -15.85 -10.64
CA LEU A 28 9.45 -17.15 -11.31
C LEU A 28 8.55 -17.05 -12.55
N ALA A 29 7.44 -16.31 -12.47
CA ALA A 29 6.56 -16.09 -13.62
C ALA A 29 7.25 -15.30 -14.74
N LEU A 30 8.07 -14.29 -14.40
CA LEU A 30 8.86 -13.52 -15.37
C LEU A 30 9.94 -14.38 -16.05
N VAL A 31 10.67 -15.18 -15.28
CA VAL A 31 11.71 -16.09 -15.81
C VAL A 31 11.07 -17.14 -16.72
N TYR A 32 9.92 -17.69 -16.33
CA TYR A 32 9.17 -18.63 -17.15
C TYR A 32 8.71 -17.99 -18.46
N GLU A 33 8.13 -16.79 -18.42
CA GLU A 33 7.73 -16.07 -19.63
C GLU A 33 8.91 -15.81 -20.56
N PHE A 34 10.04 -15.39 -20.01
CA PHE A 34 11.25 -15.17 -20.80
C PHE A 34 11.68 -16.46 -21.50
N PHE A 35 11.72 -17.58 -20.79
CA PHE A 35 12.07 -18.87 -21.36
C PHE A 35 11.06 -19.31 -22.44
N ALA A 36 9.77 -19.26 -22.13
CA ALA A 36 8.71 -19.67 -23.04
C ALA A 36 8.71 -18.84 -24.34
N ARG A 37 8.87 -17.51 -24.22
CA ARG A 37 8.88 -16.61 -25.37
C ARG A 37 10.15 -16.70 -26.21
N TYR A 38 11.31 -16.60 -25.56
CA TYR A 38 12.58 -16.41 -26.28
C TYR A 38 13.31 -17.72 -26.56
N VAL A 39 13.11 -18.76 -25.76
CA VAL A 39 13.75 -20.07 -25.97
C VAL A 39 12.81 -21.02 -26.70
N LEU A 40 11.54 -21.09 -26.31
CA LEU A 40 10.57 -22.01 -26.92
C LEU A 40 9.77 -21.40 -28.09
N GLY A 41 9.84 -20.09 -28.29
CA GLY A 41 9.03 -19.39 -29.30
C GLY A 41 7.52 -19.44 -29.03
N SER A 42 7.10 -19.74 -27.79
CA SER A 42 5.72 -19.93 -27.37
C SER A 42 5.40 -18.98 -26.21
N PRO A 43 5.03 -17.70 -26.49
CA PRO A 43 4.69 -16.74 -25.45
C PRO A 43 3.44 -17.18 -24.69
N THR A 44 3.38 -16.91 -23.39
CA THR A 44 2.21 -17.27 -22.59
C THR A 44 1.16 -16.16 -22.67
N ILE A 45 -0.11 -16.55 -22.50
CA ILE A 45 -1.22 -15.58 -22.51
C ILE A 45 -1.46 -14.94 -21.14
N TRP A 46 -0.93 -15.50 -20.05
CA TRP A 46 -1.31 -15.15 -18.68
C TRP A 46 -0.22 -14.44 -17.89
N SER A 47 1.06 -14.57 -18.29
CA SER A 47 2.19 -14.08 -17.51
C SER A 47 2.13 -12.58 -17.26
N TYR A 48 1.63 -11.82 -18.23
CA TYR A 48 1.53 -10.38 -18.14
C TYR A 48 0.63 -9.94 -16.97
N GLU A 49 -0.62 -10.39 -16.90
CA GLU A 49 -1.50 -10.01 -15.79
C GLU A 49 -1.08 -10.62 -14.46
N VAL A 50 -0.55 -11.86 -14.44
CA VAL A 50 -0.06 -12.46 -13.19
C VAL A 50 1.05 -11.61 -12.61
N THR A 51 2.06 -11.27 -13.41
CA THR A 51 3.20 -10.46 -12.94
C THR A 51 2.77 -9.04 -12.60
N TYR A 52 1.86 -8.44 -13.37
CA TYR A 52 1.27 -7.14 -13.07
C TYR A 52 0.51 -7.13 -11.73
N PHE A 53 -0.35 -8.13 -11.47
CA PHE A 53 -1.11 -8.22 -10.23
C PHE A 53 -0.21 -8.50 -9.03
N LEU A 54 0.76 -9.40 -9.15
CA LEU A 54 1.69 -9.71 -8.06
C LEU A 54 2.59 -8.52 -7.75
N TYR A 55 3.14 -7.86 -8.77
CA TYR A 55 3.99 -6.67 -8.57
C TYR A 55 3.21 -5.50 -7.98
N GLY A 56 2.02 -5.20 -8.51
CA GLY A 56 1.14 -4.16 -7.97
C GLY A 56 0.73 -4.45 -6.53
N SER A 57 0.34 -5.68 -6.23
CA SER A 57 -0.01 -6.12 -4.87
C SER A 57 1.16 -5.99 -3.90
N HIS A 58 2.36 -6.36 -4.34
CA HIS A 58 3.59 -6.26 -3.56
C HIS A 58 3.87 -4.80 -3.15
N PHE A 59 3.80 -3.87 -4.11
CA PHE A 59 4.02 -2.46 -3.84
C PHE A 59 2.92 -1.86 -2.94
N LEU A 60 1.66 -2.08 -3.30
CA LEU A 60 0.52 -1.45 -2.63
C LEU A 60 0.37 -1.91 -1.18
N LEU A 61 0.36 -3.22 -0.94
CA LEU A 61 0.23 -3.75 0.43
C LEU A 61 1.48 -3.47 1.28
N GLY A 62 2.64 -3.23 0.64
CA GLY A 62 3.86 -2.79 1.29
C GLY A 62 3.82 -1.34 1.81
N ALA A 63 2.92 -0.49 1.32
CA ALA A 63 2.89 0.94 1.65
C ALA A 63 2.68 1.21 3.16
N ALA A 64 1.80 0.46 3.82
CA ALA A 64 1.61 0.59 5.28
C ALA A 64 2.86 0.15 6.06
N TYR A 65 3.59 -0.84 5.56
CA TYR A 65 4.81 -1.33 6.19
C TYR A 65 5.98 -0.35 6.02
N THR A 66 6.11 0.28 4.86
CA THR A 66 7.13 1.33 4.66
C THR A 66 6.83 2.55 5.51
N LEU A 67 5.55 2.89 5.72
CA LEU A 67 5.15 3.95 6.66
C LEU A 67 5.53 3.60 8.10
N HIS A 68 5.30 2.36 8.52
CA HIS A 68 5.73 1.86 9.83
C HIS A 68 7.25 2.00 10.05
N LEU A 69 8.05 1.71 9.01
CA LEU A 69 9.50 1.86 9.04
C LEU A 69 9.98 3.31 8.82
N LYS A 70 9.06 4.29 8.80
CA LYS A 70 9.35 5.71 8.47
C LYS A 70 10.12 5.90 7.16
N SER A 71 9.95 4.96 6.23
CA SER A 71 10.62 4.90 4.93
C SER A 71 9.66 5.20 3.78
N HIS A 72 8.38 5.50 4.08
CA HIS A 72 7.44 6.01 3.10
C HIS A 72 7.92 7.39 2.63
N ILE A 73 7.90 7.62 1.31
CA ILE A 73 8.34 8.88 0.70
C ILE A 73 7.68 10.06 1.41
N ARG A 74 8.53 10.98 1.85
CA ARG A 74 8.17 12.19 2.57
C ARG A 74 8.83 13.39 1.90
N ILE A 75 8.13 14.50 1.84
CA ILE A 75 8.68 15.76 1.34
C ILE A 75 9.22 16.54 2.54
N ASP A 76 10.54 16.52 2.72
CA ASP A 76 11.24 17.10 3.88
C ASP A 76 11.75 18.54 3.64
N LEU A 77 11.02 19.35 2.88
CA LEU A 77 11.44 20.73 2.56
C LEU A 77 11.63 21.61 3.81
N PHE A 78 10.83 21.39 4.85
CA PHE A 78 10.85 22.21 6.08
C PHE A 78 11.29 21.44 7.33
N HIS A 79 11.66 20.16 7.21
CA HIS A 79 11.94 19.32 8.39
C HIS A 79 13.28 19.66 9.04
N GLN A 80 14.27 20.10 8.26
CA GLN A 80 15.64 20.29 8.74
C GLN A 80 15.82 21.55 9.60
N SER A 81 14.96 22.56 9.46
CA SER A 81 15.05 23.84 10.20
C SER A 81 14.15 23.89 11.44
N LEU A 82 13.29 22.89 11.66
CA LEU A 82 12.30 22.90 12.74
C LEU A 82 12.75 22.10 13.97
N SER A 83 12.42 22.63 15.15
CA SER A 83 12.59 21.90 16.42
C SER A 83 11.75 20.60 16.40
N PRO A 84 12.09 19.59 17.22
CA PRO A 84 11.34 18.34 17.28
C PRO A 84 9.83 18.53 17.53
N ARG A 85 9.45 19.54 18.31
CA ARG A 85 8.03 19.90 18.52
C ARG A 85 7.41 20.57 17.29
N GLY A 86 8.14 21.48 16.64
CA GLY A 86 7.67 22.12 15.41
C GLY A 86 7.41 21.11 14.29
N ARG A 87 8.30 20.13 14.14
CA ARG A 87 8.12 18.99 13.22
C ARG A 87 6.84 18.22 13.51
N ALA A 88 6.62 17.81 14.76
CA ALA A 88 5.41 17.08 15.12
C ALA A 88 4.11 17.87 14.88
N ILE A 89 4.12 19.20 15.06
CA ILE A 89 2.96 20.06 14.75
C ILE A 89 2.70 20.09 13.25
N VAL A 90 3.73 20.35 12.43
CA VAL A 90 3.61 20.36 10.96
C VAL A 90 3.10 19.01 10.46
N ASP A 91 3.62 17.91 11.00
CA ASP A 91 3.21 16.57 10.64
C ASP A 91 1.75 16.32 11.00
N THR A 92 1.35 16.68 12.22
CA THR A 92 -0.04 16.56 12.68
C THR A 92 -0.99 17.33 11.76
N LEU A 93 -0.65 18.56 11.39
CA LEU A 93 -1.43 19.36 10.44
C LEU A 93 -1.45 18.72 9.05
N GLY A 94 -0.33 18.20 8.57
CA GLY A 94 -0.25 17.50 7.29
C GLY A 94 -1.14 16.26 7.24
N TYR A 95 -1.21 15.52 8.36
CA TYR A 95 -2.11 14.38 8.48
C TYR A 95 -3.59 14.80 8.41
N VAL A 96 -3.96 15.90 9.07
CA VAL A 96 -5.35 16.39 9.11
C VAL A 96 -5.79 17.02 7.78
N VAL A 97 -4.94 17.83 7.15
CA VAL A 97 -5.29 18.63 5.98
C VAL A 97 -5.10 17.84 4.68
N PHE A 98 -4.08 17.00 4.58
CA PHE A 98 -3.74 16.30 3.36
C PHE A 98 -4.00 14.79 3.45
N PHE A 99 -3.46 14.11 4.47
CA PHE A 99 -3.52 12.65 4.52
C PHE A 99 -4.94 12.13 4.70
N PHE A 100 -5.66 12.53 5.76
CA PHE A 100 -6.99 11.98 6.04
C PHE A 100 -8.03 12.30 4.97
N PRO A 101 -8.15 13.54 4.44
CA PRO A 101 -9.13 13.83 3.40
C PRO A 101 -8.89 13.01 2.13
N VAL A 102 -7.62 12.90 1.71
CA VAL A 102 -7.26 12.10 0.53
C VAL A 102 -7.52 10.61 0.78
N MET A 103 -7.10 10.08 1.93
CA MET A 103 -7.29 8.66 2.24
C MET A 103 -8.77 8.28 2.36
N LEU A 104 -9.61 9.11 2.96
CA LEU A 104 -11.05 8.86 3.04
C LEU A 104 -11.69 8.84 1.65
N LEU A 105 -11.31 9.77 0.78
CA LEU A 105 -11.76 9.79 -0.62
C LEU A 105 -11.30 8.52 -1.36
N LEU A 106 -10.04 8.11 -1.19
CA LEU A 106 -9.49 6.92 -1.82
C LEU A 106 -10.12 5.62 -1.29
N ILE A 107 -10.49 5.55 0.00
CA ILE A 107 -11.21 4.41 0.56
C ILE A 107 -12.60 4.31 -0.08
N TYR A 108 -13.32 5.44 -0.16
CA TYR A 108 -14.64 5.47 -0.81
C TYR A 108 -14.56 5.04 -2.28
N ALA A 109 -13.67 5.69 -3.05
CA ALA A 109 -13.48 5.40 -4.46
C ALA A 109 -12.99 3.95 -4.69
N GLY A 110 -12.07 3.46 -3.86
CA GLY A 110 -11.56 2.08 -3.94
C GLY A 110 -12.65 1.05 -3.67
N ALA A 111 -13.49 1.28 -2.65
CA ALA A 111 -14.61 0.41 -2.35
C ALA A 111 -15.60 0.34 -3.52
N GLU A 112 -16.02 1.48 -4.08
CA GLU A 112 -16.86 1.51 -5.29
C GLU A 112 -16.19 0.80 -6.46
N PHE A 113 -14.90 1.06 -6.69
CA PHE A 113 -14.11 0.47 -7.78
C PHE A 113 -14.05 -1.06 -7.70
N THR A 114 -14.01 -1.61 -6.47
CA THR A 114 -14.01 -3.06 -6.24
C THR A 114 -15.41 -3.66 -6.41
N ILE A 115 -16.43 -3.02 -5.84
CA ILE A 115 -17.82 -3.50 -5.88
C ILE A 115 -18.35 -3.51 -7.30
N GLN A 116 -18.13 -2.42 -8.05
CA GLN A 116 -18.55 -2.32 -9.45
C GLN A 116 -17.87 -3.41 -10.30
N SER A 117 -16.58 -3.64 -10.10
CA SER A 117 -15.83 -4.69 -10.80
C SER A 117 -16.41 -6.09 -10.57
N PHE A 118 -16.80 -6.37 -9.32
CA PHE A 118 -17.43 -7.63 -8.95
C PHE A 118 -18.83 -7.77 -9.59
N GLN A 119 -19.66 -6.74 -9.49
CA GLN A 119 -21.02 -6.74 -10.05
C GLN A 119 -21.03 -6.88 -11.58
N MET A 120 -20.09 -6.22 -12.26
CA MET A 120 -19.97 -6.25 -13.71
C MET A 120 -19.24 -7.49 -14.24
N ASN A 121 -18.75 -8.38 -13.37
CA ASN A 121 -17.87 -9.48 -13.76
C ASN A 121 -16.71 -9.00 -14.65
N GLU A 122 -16.11 -7.88 -14.27
CA GLU A 122 -15.12 -7.18 -15.08
C GLU A 122 -13.88 -8.05 -15.28
N LYS A 123 -13.44 -8.13 -16.54
CA LYS A 123 -12.27 -8.91 -16.95
C LYS A 123 -11.23 -8.00 -17.57
N SER A 124 -9.95 -8.33 -17.36
CA SER A 124 -8.83 -7.67 -18.04
C SER A 124 -9.01 -7.72 -19.55
N GLY A 125 -8.70 -6.61 -20.22
CA GLY A 125 -8.54 -6.53 -21.67
C GLY A 125 -7.09 -6.46 -22.12
N LEU A 126 -6.13 -6.62 -21.20
CA LEU A 126 -4.70 -6.43 -21.48
C LEU A 126 -4.08 -7.65 -22.16
N SER A 127 -4.63 -8.85 -21.94
CA SER A 127 -4.22 -10.07 -22.63
C SER A 127 -5.40 -10.98 -23.00
N PRO A 128 -5.17 -12.01 -23.84
CA PRO A 128 -6.16 -13.02 -24.15
C PRO A 128 -6.62 -13.86 -22.95
N TRP A 129 -5.87 -13.87 -21.84
CA TRP A 129 -6.24 -14.65 -20.64
C TRP A 129 -7.46 -14.08 -19.93
N ARG A 130 -7.68 -12.76 -20.02
CA ARG A 130 -8.87 -12.05 -19.52
C ARG A 130 -9.29 -12.45 -18.08
N PRO A 131 -8.37 -12.42 -17.09
CA PRO A 131 -8.71 -12.72 -15.70
C PRO A 131 -9.71 -11.71 -15.13
N TYR A 132 -10.46 -12.13 -14.11
CA TYR A 132 -11.33 -11.23 -13.35
C TYR A 132 -10.52 -10.18 -12.60
N LEU A 133 -10.95 -8.92 -12.65
CA LEU A 133 -10.23 -7.79 -12.03
C LEU A 133 -10.59 -7.55 -10.57
N PHE A 134 -11.76 -8.00 -10.12
CA PHE A 134 -12.24 -7.73 -8.77
C PHE A 134 -11.24 -8.16 -7.65
N PRO A 135 -10.48 -9.28 -7.75
CA PRO A 135 -9.55 -9.66 -6.68
C PRO A 135 -8.41 -8.66 -6.58
N TYR A 136 -7.87 -8.23 -7.73
CA TYR A 136 -6.79 -7.25 -7.77
C TYR A 136 -7.26 -5.87 -7.29
N LYS A 137 -8.43 -5.41 -7.74
CA LYS A 137 -9.02 -4.15 -7.26
C LYS A 137 -9.33 -4.19 -5.76
N GLY A 138 -9.72 -5.36 -5.24
CA GLY A 138 -9.86 -5.60 -3.80
C GLY A 138 -8.54 -5.44 -3.04
N VAL A 139 -7.43 -5.91 -3.60
CA VAL A 139 -6.09 -5.67 -3.03
C VAL A 139 -5.75 -4.17 -3.00
N VAL A 140 -6.07 -3.42 -4.05
CA VAL A 140 -5.89 -1.96 -4.07
C VAL A 140 -6.66 -1.32 -2.92
N SER A 141 -7.93 -1.63 -2.76
CA SER A 141 -8.78 -1.08 -1.69
C SER A 141 -8.29 -1.45 -0.29
N LEU A 142 -7.89 -2.72 -0.11
CA LEU A 142 -7.34 -3.20 1.15
C LEU A 142 -6.04 -2.47 1.50
N SER A 143 -5.17 -2.23 0.52
CA SER A 143 -3.90 -1.52 0.74
C SER A 143 -4.10 -0.09 1.21
N ILE A 144 -5.05 0.64 0.60
CA ILE A 144 -5.41 2.00 0.99
C ILE A 144 -5.94 2.01 2.43
N PHE A 145 -6.81 1.05 2.77
CA PHE A 145 -7.35 0.91 4.11
C PHE A 145 -6.24 0.64 5.16
N LEU A 146 -5.29 -0.26 4.85
CA LEU A 146 -4.17 -0.56 5.73
C LEU A 146 -3.24 0.66 5.92
N LEU A 147 -2.99 1.42 4.85
CA LEU A 147 -2.21 2.64 4.91
C LEU A 147 -2.91 3.70 5.77
N PHE A 148 -4.23 3.87 5.61
CA PHE A 148 -5.04 4.76 6.44
C PHE A 148 -4.98 4.36 7.92
N LEU A 149 -5.14 3.07 8.22
CA LEU A 149 -5.07 2.55 9.58
C LEU A 149 -3.69 2.84 10.21
N HIS A 150 -2.61 2.65 9.46
CA HIS A 150 -1.28 3.00 9.93
C HIS A 150 -1.08 4.52 10.11
N GLY A 151 -1.64 5.32 9.20
CA GLY A 151 -1.62 6.78 9.32
C GLY A 151 -2.33 7.31 10.56
N ILE A 152 -3.38 6.63 11.04
CA ILE A 152 -4.01 6.94 12.34
C ILE A 152 -3.00 6.76 13.48
N ALA A 153 -2.23 5.68 13.48
CA ALA A 153 -1.23 5.44 14.52
C ALA A 153 -0.15 6.53 14.54
N GLU A 154 0.33 6.92 13.36
CA GLU A 154 1.35 7.97 13.24
C GLU A 154 0.81 9.36 13.62
N PHE A 155 -0.43 9.66 13.26
CA PHE A 155 -1.12 10.87 13.70
C PHE A 155 -1.20 10.96 15.24
N PHE A 156 -1.54 9.87 15.93
CA PHE A 156 -1.59 9.87 17.40
C PHE A 156 -0.20 10.05 18.02
N ARG A 157 0.86 9.45 17.44
CA ARG A 157 2.24 9.64 17.90
C ARG A 157 2.68 11.11 17.74
N ASN A 158 2.42 11.69 16.57
CA ASN A 158 2.77 13.09 16.28
C ASN A 158 2.01 14.06 17.18
N THR A 159 0.71 13.84 17.38
CA THR A 159 -0.11 14.66 18.28
C THR A 159 0.40 14.58 19.72
N TYR A 160 0.75 13.38 20.20
CA TYR A 160 1.32 13.23 21.54
C TYR A 160 2.65 13.96 21.67
N HIS A 161 3.53 13.84 20.67
CA HIS A 161 4.81 14.53 20.66
C HIS A 161 4.65 16.05 20.62
N ALA A 162 3.68 16.57 19.86
CA ALA A 162 3.36 17.99 19.81
C ALA A 162 2.90 18.54 21.18
N VAL A 163 2.05 17.80 21.90
CA VAL A 163 1.46 18.24 23.18
C VAL A 163 2.41 18.04 24.37
N LYS A 164 3.10 16.90 24.45
CA LYS A 164 3.93 16.53 25.61
C LYS A 164 5.43 16.78 25.38
N GLY A 165 5.87 16.92 24.14
CA GLY A 165 7.29 17.05 23.79
C GLY A 165 8.12 15.81 24.11
N LYS A 166 7.48 14.63 24.19
CA LYS A 166 8.11 13.33 24.42
C LYS A 166 7.56 12.34 23.41
N GLU A 167 8.38 11.40 22.96
CA GLU A 167 7.93 10.30 22.11
C GLU A 167 7.24 9.21 22.95
N ILE A 168 6.31 8.44 22.34
CA ILE A 168 5.54 7.35 22.98
C ILE A 168 6.07 5.98 22.58
#